data_AF-A0A1H8USR1-F1
#
_entry.id   AF-A0A1H8USR1-F1
#
_cell.length_a   1.000
_cell.length_b   1.000
_cell.length_c   1.000
_cell.angle_alpha   90.00
_cell.angle_beta   90.00
_cell.angle_gamma   90.00
#
_symmetry.space_group_name_H-M   'P 1'
#
loop_
_entity.id
_entity.type
_entity.pdbx_description
1 polymer ?
#
loop_
_entity_poly.entity_id
_entity_poly.type
_entity_poly.pdbx_seq_one_letter_code
_entity_poly.pdbx_strand_id
1 'polypeptide(L)'
;MVDDSSSTSSRRDRTTRRRLLTGLGAAITAGFAGCVGGGETTRSTEQVSGRLSRRYAVDVDGGRAAFQVDIPKSAYAAARDRDRSFARAVDAARDNDALERVGRQIADEYASDADRLLAAQAVVADIEYTTDRATTGQREYIRYPAETIAEDTGDCEDLALVLAGVLSSDALGFRTGFVIPEGHCAVLVDRDDVPESLLVSDPLTVTVGDREYVYLESVEDRSPGSWARDYGERPLLVAYRDRWYPLDAGALVDHSLETVAGGSGSTSQFF
;
A
#
# COMPACT_ATOMS: atom_id res chain seq x y z
N MET A 1 -52.13 -25.91 12.60
CA MET A 1 -52.91 -26.48 13.70
C MET A 1 -51.91 -27.19 14.60
N VAL A 2 -51.90 -26.81 15.87
CA VAL A 2 -50.95 -27.25 16.92
C VAL A 2 -51.31 -28.64 17.41
N ASP A 3 -50.30 -29.48 17.66
CA ASP A 3 -50.16 -30.51 18.72
C ASP A 3 -48.97 -31.41 18.31
N ASP A 4 -47.77 -31.41 18.91
CA ASP A 4 -47.29 -31.50 20.30
C ASP A 4 -47.04 -32.96 20.76
N SER A 5 -45.87 -33.13 21.41
CA SER A 5 -45.41 -34.26 22.24
C SER A 5 -44.98 -35.56 21.51
N SER A 6 -43.88 -36.26 21.83
CA SER A 6 -43.01 -36.24 23.02
C SER A 6 -41.74 -37.10 22.86
N SER A 7 -40.61 -36.55 23.31
CA SER A 7 -39.55 -37.12 24.17
C SER A 7 -38.82 -38.45 23.84
N THR A 8 -37.48 -38.42 23.85
CA THR A 8 -36.69 -39.20 24.85
C THR A 8 -35.29 -38.60 25.07
N SER A 9 -34.90 -38.61 26.33
CA SER A 9 -33.67 -38.06 26.93
C SER A 9 -32.44 -38.95 26.79
N SER A 10 -31.23 -38.39 26.94
CA SER A 10 -30.18 -39.00 27.78
C SER A 10 -29.01 -38.04 28.03
N ARG A 11 -28.94 -37.55 29.28
CA ARG A 11 -27.78 -36.96 29.97
C ARG A 11 -26.56 -37.88 29.94
N ARG A 12 -25.34 -37.30 29.92
CA ARG A 12 -24.28 -37.66 30.88
C ARG A 12 -23.19 -36.58 30.95
N ASP A 13 -23.04 -36.09 32.17
CA ASP A 13 -21.93 -35.33 32.74
C ASP A 13 -20.74 -36.27 33.03
N ARG A 14 -19.50 -35.77 32.91
CA ARG A 14 -18.35 -36.13 33.78
C ARG A 14 -17.04 -35.41 33.38
N THR A 15 -16.62 -34.52 34.27
CA THR A 15 -15.23 -34.14 34.60
C THR A 15 -14.28 -35.34 34.72
N THR A 16 -13.00 -35.21 34.30
CA THR A 16 -11.82 -35.76 35.04
C THR A 16 -10.47 -35.15 34.56
N ARG A 17 -9.68 -34.62 35.51
CA ARG A 17 -8.22 -34.33 35.42
C ARG A 17 -7.40 -35.60 35.76
N ARG A 18 -6.25 -35.84 35.11
CA ARG A 18 -4.99 -36.44 35.65
C ARG A 18 -3.97 -36.64 34.48
N ARG A 19 -2.81 -35.99 34.48
CA ARG A 19 -1.49 -36.31 35.10
C ARG A 19 -0.68 -37.45 34.41
N LEU A 20 0.47 -37.04 33.86
CA LEU A 20 1.86 -37.54 34.01
C LEU A 20 2.21 -39.01 33.78
N LEU A 21 3.21 -39.24 32.91
CA LEU A 21 4.32 -40.24 32.98
C LEU A 21 5.46 -39.67 32.07
N THR A 22 6.60 -39.15 32.55
CA THR A 22 7.87 -39.76 33.03
C THR A 22 8.69 -40.57 32.02
N GLY A 23 9.97 -40.17 31.88
CA GLY A 23 11.12 -40.96 31.43
C GLY A 23 12.34 -40.03 31.21
N LEU A 24 13.15 -39.75 32.25
CA LEU A 24 14.52 -40.26 32.51
C LEU A 24 15.52 -40.00 31.36
N GLY A 25 16.72 -39.42 31.57
CA GLY A 25 17.55 -39.39 32.78
C GLY A 25 18.63 -38.28 32.80
N ALA A 26 19.30 -38.21 33.94
CA ALA A 26 20.15 -37.13 34.43
C ALA A 26 21.66 -37.47 34.39
N ALA A 27 22.51 -36.42 34.43
CA ALA A 27 23.72 -36.26 35.28
C ALA A 27 24.45 -34.97 34.84
N ILE A 28 24.26 -33.81 35.49
CA ILE A 28 25.02 -33.26 36.63
C ILE A 28 26.54 -33.17 36.41
N THR A 29 27.04 -31.93 36.29
CA THR A 29 28.14 -31.46 37.15
C THR A 29 27.97 -29.97 37.43
N ALA A 30 27.89 -29.66 38.72
CA ALA A 30 27.82 -28.31 39.25
C ALA A 30 29.20 -27.63 39.18
N GLY A 31 29.21 -26.32 38.94
CA GLY A 31 30.39 -25.47 38.99
C GLY A 31 30.01 -24.04 39.35
N PHE A 32 29.91 -23.80 40.66
CA PHE A 32 30.04 -22.55 41.41
C PHE A 32 29.38 -21.24 40.94
N ALA A 33 28.59 -20.70 41.87
CA ALA A 33 28.07 -19.35 41.93
C ALA A 33 29.18 -18.29 41.95
N GLY A 34 28.92 -17.16 41.26
CA GLY A 34 29.73 -15.96 41.31
C GLY A 34 29.00 -14.74 40.73
N CYS A 35 28.35 -14.00 41.62
CA CYS A 35 28.12 -12.55 41.60
C CYS A 35 27.27 -11.88 40.50
N VAL A 36 26.22 -11.22 41.01
CA VAL A 36 25.37 -10.18 40.43
C VAL A 36 26.16 -9.16 39.59
N GLY A 37 25.73 -8.98 38.36
CA GLY A 37 26.02 -7.83 37.51
C GLY A 37 24.93 -7.75 36.44
N GLY A 38 24.10 -6.70 36.49
CA GLY A 38 23.05 -6.46 35.51
C GLY A 38 23.66 -6.37 34.11
N GLY A 39 23.31 -7.32 33.25
CA GLY A 39 23.56 -7.26 31.82
C GLY A 39 22.23 -7.08 31.14
N GLU A 40 22.02 -5.89 30.57
CA GLU A 40 20.99 -5.65 29.56
C GLU A 40 20.95 -6.83 28.60
N THR A 41 19.76 -7.42 28.45
CA THR A 41 19.47 -8.27 27.32
C THR A 41 19.50 -7.39 26.08
N THR A 42 20.69 -7.14 25.54
CA THR A 42 20.86 -6.68 24.17
C THR A 42 20.20 -7.75 23.30
N ARG A 43 18.93 -7.51 22.93
CA ARG A 43 18.35 -8.11 21.73
C ARG A 43 19.32 -7.72 20.63
N SER A 44 20.17 -8.67 20.24
CA SER A 44 20.91 -8.59 19.00
C SER A 44 19.87 -8.37 17.90
N THR A 45 19.79 -7.15 17.39
CA THR A 45 19.23 -6.88 16.08
C THR A 45 20.07 -7.73 15.14
N GLU A 46 19.62 -8.94 14.81
CA GLU A 46 20.15 -9.65 13.65
C GLU A 46 20.01 -8.66 12.51
N GLN A 47 21.13 -8.11 12.06
CA GLN A 47 21.19 -7.33 10.84
C GLN A 47 20.56 -8.20 9.77
N VAL A 48 19.37 -7.83 9.31
CA VAL A 48 18.70 -8.50 8.20
C VAL A 48 19.50 -8.16 6.94
N SER A 49 20.62 -8.85 6.76
CA SER A 49 21.54 -8.66 5.65
C SER A 49 20.89 -9.24 4.39
N GLY A 50 20.84 -8.43 3.33
CA GLY A 50 20.33 -8.84 2.03
C GLY A 50 19.41 -7.81 1.38
N ARG A 51 19.12 -8.06 0.10
CA ARG A 51 18.21 -7.25 -0.71
C ARG A 51 17.13 -8.16 -1.29
N LEU A 52 15.92 -7.62 -1.44
CA LEU A 52 14.84 -8.20 -2.23
C LEU A 52 14.87 -7.50 -3.58
N SER A 53 14.97 -8.26 -4.67
CA SER A 53 15.04 -7.72 -6.02
C SER A 53 13.73 -7.97 -6.76
N ARG A 54 13.30 -6.98 -7.52
CA ARG A 54 12.19 -7.02 -8.48
C ARG A 54 12.64 -6.51 -9.83
N ARG A 55 11.98 -6.97 -10.87
CA ARG A 55 12.21 -6.54 -12.24
C ARG A 55 10.87 -6.29 -12.89
N TYR A 56 10.64 -5.05 -13.30
CA TYR A 56 9.41 -4.63 -13.96
C TYR A 56 9.62 -4.53 -15.46
N ALA A 57 8.77 -5.19 -16.24
CA ALA A 57 8.82 -5.12 -17.70
C ALA A 57 7.91 -4.01 -18.22
N VAL A 58 8.43 -3.17 -19.12
CA VAL A 58 7.72 -1.98 -19.61
C VAL A 58 7.70 -1.99 -21.14
N ASP A 59 6.54 -1.77 -21.74
CA ASP A 59 6.35 -1.59 -23.17
C ASP A 59 5.82 -0.17 -23.43
N VAL A 60 6.65 0.69 -24.01
CA VAL A 60 6.34 2.11 -24.31
C VAL A 60 6.81 2.42 -25.73
N ASP A 61 5.92 3.03 -26.52
CA ASP A 61 6.15 3.35 -27.95
C ASP A 61 6.65 2.15 -28.79
N GLY A 62 6.20 0.94 -28.45
CA GLY A 62 6.64 -0.31 -29.09
C GLY A 62 8.07 -0.74 -28.77
N GLY A 63 8.76 0.00 -27.91
CA GLY A 63 10.02 -0.37 -27.28
C GLY A 63 9.79 -1.17 -26.01
N ARG A 64 10.69 -2.11 -25.70
CA ARG A 64 10.65 -2.89 -24.46
C ARG A 64 11.85 -2.61 -23.59
N ALA A 65 11.59 -2.14 -22.38
CA ALA A 65 12.58 -1.94 -21.34
C ALA A 65 12.27 -2.85 -20.13
N ALA A 66 13.24 -2.96 -19.23
CA ALA A 66 12.97 -3.56 -17.93
C ALA A 66 13.79 -2.88 -16.84
N PHE A 67 13.14 -2.57 -15.73
CA PHE A 67 13.73 -1.82 -14.64
C PHE A 67 13.91 -2.71 -13.43
N GLN A 68 15.11 -2.69 -12.83
CA GLN A 68 15.39 -3.48 -11.64
C GLN A 68 15.30 -2.61 -10.40
N VAL A 69 14.62 -3.13 -9.38
CA VAL A 69 14.46 -2.48 -8.09
C VAL A 69 14.97 -3.40 -7.01
N ASP A 70 15.88 -2.89 -6.19
CA ASP A 70 16.35 -3.59 -5.02
C ASP A 70 15.93 -2.86 -3.75
N ILE A 71 15.28 -3.59 -2.84
CA ILE A 71 14.87 -3.14 -1.51
C ILE A 71 15.77 -3.79 -0.47
N PRO A 72 16.49 -3.03 0.38
CA PRO A 72 17.16 -3.59 1.54
C PRO A 72 16.14 -4.32 2.42
N LYS A 73 16.43 -5.54 2.88
CA LYS A 73 15.52 -6.26 3.78
C LYS A 73 15.25 -5.49 5.09
N SER A 74 16.18 -4.64 5.51
CA SER A 74 16.00 -3.72 6.64
C SER A 74 14.97 -2.62 6.36
N ALA A 75 14.92 -2.08 5.13
CA ALA A 75 13.92 -1.09 4.74
C ALA A 75 12.52 -1.72 4.69
N TYR A 76 12.43 -2.94 4.15
CA TYR A 76 11.21 -3.74 4.18
C TYR A 76 10.73 -4.02 5.62
N ALA A 77 11.62 -4.50 6.50
CA ALA A 77 11.28 -4.74 7.91
C ALA A 77 10.85 -3.46 8.64
N ALA A 78 11.56 -2.35 8.41
CA ALA A 78 11.21 -1.06 9.01
C ALA A 78 9.85 -0.53 8.54
N ALA A 79 9.49 -0.78 7.27
CA ALA A 79 8.16 -0.47 6.73
C ALA A 79 7.08 -1.34 7.39
N ARG A 80 7.32 -2.65 7.53
CA ARG A 80 6.44 -3.60 8.21
C ARG A 80 6.11 -3.21 9.65
N ASP A 81 7.11 -2.74 10.39
CA ASP A 81 6.99 -2.38 11.81
C ASP A 81 6.41 -0.98 12.05
N ARG A 82 6.15 -0.21 11.00
CA ARG A 82 5.68 1.18 11.11
C ARG A 82 4.17 1.25 11.28
N ASP A 83 3.73 2.25 12.05
CA ASP A 83 2.30 2.59 12.16
C ASP A 83 1.72 2.96 10.79
N ARG A 84 0.54 2.41 10.48
CA ARG A 84 -0.16 2.60 9.21
C ARG A 84 -0.83 3.97 9.19
N SER A 85 -0.47 4.79 8.20
CA SER A 85 -1.00 6.15 8.04
C SER A 85 -0.71 6.63 6.63
N PHE A 86 -1.74 7.07 5.93
CA PHE A 86 -1.60 7.50 4.53
C PHE A 86 -0.57 8.63 4.38
N ALA A 87 -0.65 9.68 5.20
CA ALA A 87 0.31 10.79 5.20
C ALA A 87 1.77 10.32 5.36
N ARG A 88 2.02 9.37 6.29
CA ARG A 88 3.37 8.82 6.49
C ARG A 88 3.82 7.92 5.34
N ALA A 89 2.89 7.22 4.69
CA ALA A 89 3.19 6.43 3.51
C ALA A 89 3.54 7.34 2.32
N VAL A 90 2.88 8.50 2.18
CA VAL A 90 3.24 9.52 1.19
C VAL A 90 4.65 10.05 1.43
N ASP A 91 5.00 10.39 2.68
CA ASP A 91 6.38 10.82 3.01
C ASP A 91 7.39 9.71 2.69
N ALA A 92 7.06 8.46 3.04
CA ALA A 92 7.93 7.32 2.74
C ALA A 92 8.04 6.99 1.26
N ALA A 93 7.08 7.40 0.41
CA ALA A 93 7.16 7.30 -1.04
C ALA A 93 8.13 8.33 -1.61
N ARG A 94 8.05 9.58 -1.12
CA ARG A 94 8.95 10.67 -1.53
C ARG A 94 10.41 10.37 -1.17
N ASP A 95 10.63 9.83 0.03
CA ASP A 95 11.98 9.54 0.54
C ASP A 95 12.49 8.14 0.13
N ASN A 96 11.84 7.45 -0.80
CA ASN A 96 12.18 6.07 -1.14
C ASN A 96 13.34 5.97 -2.14
N ASP A 97 14.52 5.61 -1.64
CA ASP A 97 15.72 5.36 -2.47
C ASP A 97 15.49 4.39 -3.64
N ALA A 98 14.56 3.43 -3.51
CA ALA A 98 14.31 2.46 -4.55
C ALA A 98 13.42 3.03 -5.66
N LEU A 99 12.42 3.84 -5.31
CA LEU A 99 11.62 4.58 -6.30
C LEU A 99 12.47 5.63 -7.02
N GLU A 100 13.36 6.32 -6.31
CA GLU A 100 14.33 7.24 -6.91
C GLU A 100 15.25 6.51 -7.92
N ARG A 101 15.66 5.28 -7.63
CA ARG A 101 16.42 4.45 -8.59
C ARG A 101 15.59 4.02 -9.80
N VAL A 102 14.28 3.80 -9.64
CA VAL A 102 13.38 3.52 -10.78
C VAL A 102 13.26 4.76 -11.66
N GLY A 103 12.97 5.92 -11.05
CA GLY A 103 12.86 7.20 -11.76
C GLY A 103 14.11 7.50 -12.59
N ARG A 104 15.30 7.27 -12.04
CA ARG A 104 16.56 7.43 -12.79
C ARG A 104 16.70 6.47 -13.96
N GLN A 105 16.36 5.18 -13.78
CA GLN A 105 16.40 4.22 -14.89
C GLN A 105 15.42 4.59 -16.00
N ILE A 106 14.22 5.09 -15.65
CA ILE A 106 13.24 5.60 -16.61
C ILE A 106 13.80 6.84 -17.33
N ALA A 107 14.41 7.78 -16.61
CA ALA A 107 14.97 9.00 -17.18
C ALA A 107 16.16 8.72 -18.13
N ASP A 108 16.97 7.70 -17.83
CA ASP A 108 18.09 7.25 -18.65
C ASP A 108 17.63 6.54 -19.93
N GLU A 109 16.50 5.81 -19.86
CA GLU A 109 15.93 5.07 -20.99
C GLU A 109 15.12 5.98 -21.93
N TYR A 110 14.29 6.87 -21.36
CA TYR A 110 13.31 7.66 -22.11
C TYR A 110 13.64 9.15 -22.07
N ALA A 111 13.69 9.76 -23.25
CA ALA A 111 14.03 11.18 -23.41
C ALA A 111 12.84 12.12 -23.21
N SER A 112 11.62 11.69 -23.55
CA SER A 112 10.42 12.53 -23.49
C SER A 112 9.66 12.33 -22.17
N ASP A 113 9.04 13.38 -21.67
CA ASP A 113 8.22 13.30 -20.45
C ASP A 113 6.96 12.44 -20.67
N ALA A 114 6.50 12.31 -21.92
CA ALA A 114 5.38 11.44 -22.26
C ALA A 114 5.76 9.97 -22.04
N ASP A 115 6.90 9.55 -22.58
CA ASP A 115 7.37 8.17 -22.43
C ASP A 115 7.76 7.87 -20.98
N ARG A 116 8.32 8.85 -20.26
CA ARG A 116 8.65 8.71 -18.83
C ARG A 116 7.39 8.50 -17.97
N LEU A 117 6.33 9.26 -18.23
CA LEU A 117 5.06 9.12 -17.52
C LEU A 117 4.42 7.76 -17.81
N LEU A 118 4.37 7.36 -19.08
CA LEU A 118 3.85 6.05 -19.49
C LEU A 118 4.68 4.90 -18.91
N ALA A 119 6.01 5.04 -18.88
CA ALA A 119 6.89 4.05 -18.28
C ALA A 119 6.67 3.91 -16.77
N ALA A 120 6.44 5.02 -16.06
CA ALA A 120 6.11 4.99 -14.63
C ALA A 120 4.77 4.29 -14.37
N GLN A 121 3.73 4.56 -15.19
CA GLN A 121 2.45 3.82 -15.12
C GLN A 121 2.67 2.33 -15.39
N ALA A 122 3.43 1.98 -16.42
CA ALA A 122 3.71 0.60 -16.79
C ALA A 122 4.49 -0.18 -15.72
N VAL A 123 5.41 0.46 -14.99
CA VAL A 123 6.08 -0.16 -13.83
C VAL A 123 5.07 -0.61 -12.78
N VAL A 124 4.10 0.24 -12.47
CA VAL A 124 3.10 -0.05 -11.43
C VAL A 124 2.05 -1.03 -11.92
N ALA A 125 1.69 -0.99 -13.21
CA ALA A 125 0.79 -1.95 -13.83
C ALA A 125 1.33 -3.39 -13.85
N ASP A 126 2.64 -3.58 -13.70
CA ASP A 126 3.29 -4.90 -13.60
C ASP A 126 3.28 -5.46 -12.15
N ILE A 127 2.84 -4.68 -11.16
CA ILE A 127 2.66 -5.12 -9.75
C ILE A 127 1.29 -5.81 -9.59
N GLU A 128 1.22 -6.91 -8.85
CA GLU A 128 -0.02 -7.66 -8.68
C GLU A 128 -1.06 -6.90 -7.84
N TYR A 129 -2.20 -6.55 -8.45
CA TYR A 129 -3.31 -5.95 -7.71
C TYR A 129 -3.98 -6.98 -6.77
N THR A 130 -3.91 -6.75 -5.46
CA THR A 130 -4.61 -7.56 -4.45
C THR A 130 -5.23 -6.71 -3.35
N THR A 131 -6.44 -7.06 -2.94
CA THR A 131 -7.10 -6.41 -1.79
C THR A 131 -6.40 -6.78 -0.49
N ASP A 132 -6.34 -5.87 0.46
CA ASP A 132 -5.82 -6.14 1.81
C ASP A 132 -6.42 -7.35 2.51
N ARG A 133 -7.72 -7.55 2.34
CA ARG A 133 -8.40 -8.68 2.99
C ARG A 133 -7.88 -10.03 2.50
N ALA A 134 -7.47 -10.11 1.23
CA ALA A 134 -6.95 -11.34 0.65
C ALA A 134 -5.54 -11.68 1.16
N THR A 135 -4.71 -10.67 1.41
CA THR A 135 -3.27 -10.85 1.69
C THR A 135 -2.90 -10.70 3.16
N THR A 136 -3.61 -9.84 3.91
CA THR A 136 -3.34 -9.58 5.35
C THR A 136 -4.48 -10.06 6.26
N GLY A 137 -5.67 -10.30 5.70
CA GLY A 137 -6.89 -10.57 6.45
C GLY A 137 -7.51 -9.34 7.11
N GLN A 138 -6.89 -8.16 6.96
CA GLN A 138 -7.41 -6.88 7.44
C GLN A 138 -8.29 -6.25 6.36
N ARG A 139 -9.24 -5.40 6.75
CA ARG A 139 -10.06 -4.68 5.77
C ARG A 139 -9.26 -3.59 5.06
N GLU A 140 -8.31 -2.99 5.78
CA GLU A 140 -7.53 -1.82 5.38
C GLU A 140 -6.14 -1.95 6.03
N TYR A 141 -5.09 -1.88 5.22
CA TYR A 141 -3.69 -2.06 5.54
C TYR A 141 -2.82 -1.35 4.49
N ILE A 142 -2.53 -0.08 4.76
CA ILE A 142 -1.63 0.71 3.90
C ILE A 142 -0.23 0.08 3.87
N ARG A 143 0.18 -0.50 2.75
CA ARG A 143 1.57 -0.92 2.51
C ARG A 143 2.39 0.32 2.20
N TYR A 144 3.52 0.42 2.88
CA TYR A 144 4.49 1.43 2.50
C TYR A 144 5.17 0.97 1.20
N PRO A 145 5.70 1.89 0.36
CA PRO A 145 6.24 1.50 -0.94
C PRO A 145 7.35 0.43 -0.89
N ALA A 146 8.13 0.39 0.19
CA ALA A 146 9.11 -0.67 0.38
C ALA A 146 8.48 -2.06 0.56
N GLU A 147 7.30 -2.15 1.18
CA GLU A 147 6.50 -3.39 1.27
C GLU A 147 5.87 -3.73 -0.07
N THR A 148 5.21 -2.76 -0.72
CA THR A 148 4.54 -2.95 -2.03
C THR A 148 5.51 -3.53 -3.06
N ILE A 149 6.71 -2.96 -3.19
CA ILE A 149 7.75 -3.45 -4.09
C ILE A 149 8.31 -4.80 -3.60
N ALA A 150 8.58 -4.95 -2.31
CA ALA A 150 9.18 -6.16 -1.78
C ALA A 150 8.27 -7.39 -1.89
N GLU A 151 6.96 -7.18 -1.81
CA GLU A 151 5.93 -8.22 -1.88
C GLU A 151 5.35 -8.38 -3.29
N ASP A 152 5.59 -7.39 -4.15
CA ASP A 152 5.05 -7.32 -5.52
C ASP A 152 3.53 -7.26 -5.58
N THR A 153 2.92 -6.63 -4.57
CA THR A 153 1.47 -6.55 -4.48
C THR A 153 0.96 -5.37 -3.66
N GLY A 154 -0.25 -4.93 -3.96
CA GLY A 154 -1.02 -3.94 -3.23
C GLY A 154 -2.36 -3.68 -3.92
N ASP A 155 -3.23 -2.91 -3.29
CA ASP A 155 -4.45 -2.36 -3.89
C ASP A 155 -4.25 -0.89 -4.30
N CYS A 156 -5.34 -0.14 -4.49
CA CYS A 156 -5.31 1.11 -5.23
C CYS A 156 -4.40 2.17 -4.60
N GLU A 157 -4.43 2.32 -3.27
CA GLU A 157 -3.60 3.28 -2.54
C GLU A 157 -2.13 2.88 -2.52
N ASP A 158 -1.84 1.58 -2.38
CA ASP A 158 -0.48 1.06 -2.38
C ASP A 158 0.20 1.32 -3.73
N LEU A 159 -0.52 1.03 -4.82
CA LEU A 159 -0.04 1.27 -6.18
C LEU A 159 0.05 2.77 -6.49
N ALA A 160 -0.91 3.58 -6.03
CA ALA A 160 -0.85 5.04 -6.16
C ALA A 160 0.38 5.63 -5.46
N LEU A 161 0.72 5.12 -4.26
CA LEU A 161 1.91 5.56 -3.51
C LEU A 161 3.21 5.25 -4.28
N VAL A 162 3.32 4.06 -4.87
CA VAL A 162 4.47 3.69 -5.72
C VAL A 162 4.54 4.60 -6.95
N LEU A 163 3.43 4.75 -7.68
CA LEU A 163 3.38 5.58 -8.89
C LEU A 163 3.77 7.03 -8.60
N ALA A 164 3.18 7.63 -7.56
CA ALA A 164 3.48 8.99 -7.15
C ALA A 164 4.94 9.16 -6.73
N GLY A 165 5.53 8.18 -6.04
CA GLY A 165 6.94 8.23 -5.63
C GLY A 165 7.92 8.10 -6.80
N VAL A 166 7.62 7.27 -7.81
CA VAL A 166 8.43 7.20 -9.05
C VAL A 166 8.35 8.53 -9.80
N LEU A 167 7.14 9.03 -10.05
CA LEU A 167 6.91 10.26 -10.80
C LEU A 167 7.54 11.49 -10.12
N SER A 168 7.46 11.57 -8.80
CA SER A 168 8.04 12.69 -8.03
C SER A 168 9.52 12.53 -7.68
N SER A 169 10.18 11.46 -8.12
CA SER A 169 11.63 11.29 -8.00
C SER A 169 12.39 12.49 -8.58
N ASP A 170 13.60 12.76 -8.08
CA ASP A 170 14.41 13.90 -8.53
C ASP A 170 14.73 13.81 -10.03
N ALA A 171 14.81 12.59 -10.56
CA ALA A 171 15.09 12.33 -11.97
C ALA A 171 13.91 12.64 -12.91
N LEU A 172 12.67 12.51 -12.43
CA LEU A 172 11.46 12.71 -13.24
C LEU A 172 10.75 14.03 -12.93
N GLY A 173 10.74 14.47 -11.67
CA GLY A 173 10.35 15.82 -11.27
C GLY A 173 8.86 16.17 -11.41
N PHE A 174 7.98 15.19 -11.64
CA PHE A 174 6.54 15.47 -11.76
C PHE A 174 5.95 15.86 -10.40
N ARG A 175 5.14 16.91 -10.39
CA ARG A 175 4.38 17.33 -9.20
C ARG A 175 3.15 16.44 -9.04
N THR A 176 3.26 15.47 -8.16
CA THR A 176 2.19 14.48 -7.93
C THR A 176 1.20 14.92 -6.86
N GLY A 177 0.24 14.08 -6.49
CA GLY A 177 -0.75 14.26 -5.44
C GLY A 177 -1.63 13.02 -5.44
N PHE A 178 -2.69 13.03 -4.63
CA PHE A 178 -3.63 11.93 -4.56
C PHE A 178 -5.05 12.45 -4.59
N VAL A 179 -5.94 11.64 -5.15
CA VAL A 179 -7.38 11.84 -5.06
C VAL A 179 -8.03 10.55 -4.60
N ILE A 180 -9.04 10.68 -3.75
CA ILE A 180 -9.80 9.56 -3.20
C ILE A 180 -11.26 9.69 -3.68
N PRO A 181 -11.60 9.08 -4.82
CA PRO A 181 -12.98 8.75 -5.12
C PRO A 181 -13.53 7.73 -4.12
N GLU A 182 -14.85 7.58 -4.05
CA GLU A 182 -15.43 6.55 -3.19
C GLU A 182 -14.92 5.14 -3.52
N GLY A 183 -14.23 4.52 -2.56
CA GLY A 183 -13.70 3.15 -2.66
C GLY A 183 -12.47 3.02 -3.57
N HIS A 184 -11.82 4.13 -3.93
CA HIS A 184 -10.64 4.12 -4.81
C HIS A 184 -9.61 5.16 -4.36
N CYS A 185 -8.37 5.01 -4.82
CA CYS A 185 -7.29 5.97 -4.63
C CYS A 185 -6.49 6.03 -5.94
N ALA A 186 -6.26 7.23 -6.43
CA ALA A 186 -5.52 7.48 -7.66
C ALA A 186 -4.50 8.61 -7.48
N VAL A 187 -3.60 8.74 -8.44
CA VAL A 187 -2.59 9.80 -8.45
C VAL A 187 -3.14 11.04 -9.13
N LEU A 188 -2.77 12.21 -8.63
CA LEU A 188 -2.92 13.48 -9.30
C LEU A 188 -1.56 13.92 -9.83
N VAL A 189 -1.49 14.42 -11.07
CA VAL A 189 -0.26 15.02 -11.63
C VAL A 189 -0.57 16.45 -12.08
N ASP A 190 0.28 17.41 -11.71
CA ASP A 190 0.08 18.82 -12.08
C ASP A 190 -0.11 18.93 -13.59
N ARG A 191 -1.16 19.66 -14.00
CA ARG A 191 -1.59 19.73 -15.41
C ARG A 191 -0.48 20.21 -16.34
N ASP A 192 0.43 21.05 -15.85
CA ASP A 192 1.57 21.56 -16.60
C ASP A 192 2.65 20.49 -16.85
N ASP A 193 2.70 19.44 -16.02
CA ASP A 193 3.66 18.35 -16.14
C ASP A 193 3.14 17.22 -17.05
N VAL A 194 1.85 17.19 -17.39
CA VAL A 194 1.27 16.15 -18.26
C VAL A 194 1.32 16.57 -19.74
N PRO A 195 2.04 15.82 -20.60
CA PRO A 195 2.09 16.13 -22.03
C PRO A 195 0.72 16.07 -22.69
N GLU A 196 0.39 17.09 -23.50
CA GLU A 196 -0.90 17.22 -24.17
C GLU A 196 -1.27 16.00 -25.02
N SER A 197 -0.27 15.34 -25.62
CA SER A 197 -0.45 14.16 -26.45
C SER A 197 -0.99 12.94 -25.70
N LEU A 198 -0.89 12.92 -24.37
CA LEU A 198 -1.39 11.83 -23.54
C LEU A 198 -2.81 12.07 -23.02
N LEU A 199 -3.30 13.32 -23.07
CA LEU A 199 -4.59 13.67 -22.51
C LEU A 199 -5.74 13.19 -23.39
N VAL A 200 -6.78 12.68 -22.73
CA VAL A 200 -8.07 12.51 -23.37
C VAL A 200 -8.73 13.85 -23.66
N SER A 201 -9.71 13.88 -24.57
CA SER A 201 -10.34 15.12 -25.04
C SER A 201 -11.05 15.93 -23.95
N ASP A 202 -11.50 15.27 -22.88
CA ASP A 202 -12.13 15.89 -21.70
C ASP A 202 -11.52 15.22 -20.45
N PRO A 203 -10.31 15.64 -20.03
CA PRO A 203 -9.59 14.96 -18.97
C PRO A 203 -10.24 15.25 -17.62
N LEU A 204 -10.37 14.23 -16.79
CA LEU A 204 -10.72 14.39 -15.38
C LEU A 204 -9.62 15.19 -14.67
N THR A 205 -9.98 16.39 -14.22
CA THR A 205 -9.08 17.26 -13.44
C THR A 205 -9.63 17.58 -12.06
N VAL A 206 -8.72 17.89 -11.15
CA VAL A 206 -9.00 18.32 -9.78
C VAL A 206 -8.20 19.58 -9.50
N THR A 207 -8.86 20.63 -9.00
CA THR A 207 -8.16 21.83 -8.54
C THR A 207 -7.81 21.69 -7.06
N VAL A 208 -6.51 21.77 -6.74
CA VAL A 208 -6.00 21.75 -5.37
C VAL A 208 -5.22 23.05 -5.14
N GLY A 209 -5.77 23.94 -4.31
CA GLY A 209 -5.21 25.27 -4.13
C GLY A 209 -5.40 26.13 -5.37
N ASP A 210 -4.31 26.62 -5.95
CA ASP A 210 -4.25 27.44 -7.17
C ASP A 210 -3.84 26.63 -8.42
N ARG A 211 -3.74 25.31 -8.29
CA ARG A 211 -3.24 24.41 -9.33
C ARG A 211 -4.28 23.41 -9.77
N GLU A 212 -4.31 23.16 -11.07
CA GLU A 212 -5.08 22.07 -11.66
C GLU A 212 -4.20 20.83 -11.78
N TYR A 213 -4.76 19.69 -11.43
CA TYR A 213 -4.13 18.39 -11.53
C TYR A 213 -4.98 17.46 -12.39
N VAL A 214 -4.33 16.60 -13.17
CA VAL A 214 -4.94 15.56 -13.98
C VAL A 214 -4.97 14.26 -13.19
N TYR A 215 -6.10 13.56 -13.25
CA TYR A 215 -6.24 12.21 -12.72
C TYR A 215 -5.33 11.23 -13.47
N LEU A 216 -4.58 10.42 -12.72
CA LEU A 216 -3.74 9.36 -13.25
C LEU A 216 -4.05 8.05 -12.54
N GLU A 217 -4.55 7.09 -13.32
CA GLU A 217 -4.89 5.75 -12.85
C GLU A 217 -3.63 4.95 -12.50
N SER A 218 -3.66 4.25 -11.36
CA SER A 218 -2.55 3.45 -10.83
C SER A 218 -2.79 1.94 -10.90
N VAL A 219 -4.00 1.47 -11.18
CA VAL A 219 -4.37 0.05 -11.24
C VAL A 219 -4.54 -0.44 -12.67
N GLU A 220 -5.24 0.33 -13.49
CA GLU A 220 -5.52 -0.02 -14.88
C GLU A 220 -4.69 0.79 -15.87
N ASP A 221 -4.34 0.18 -17.01
CA ASP A 221 -3.77 0.92 -18.14
C ASP A 221 -4.83 1.84 -18.77
N ARG A 222 -4.73 3.13 -18.40
CA ARG A 222 -5.63 4.21 -18.80
C ARG A 222 -4.81 5.44 -19.16
N SER A 223 -5.23 6.12 -20.22
CA SER A 223 -4.69 7.42 -20.59
C SER A 223 -4.95 8.45 -19.47
N PRO A 224 -3.99 9.35 -19.20
CA PRO A 224 -4.17 10.45 -18.26
C PRO A 224 -5.50 11.20 -18.45
N GLY A 225 -6.21 11.42 -17.33
CA GLY A 225 -7.53 12.04 -17.29
C GLY A 225 -8.70 11.07 -17.48
N SER A 226 -8.46 9.76 -17.63
CA SER A 226 -9.53 8.76 -17.75
C SER A 226 -9.78 8.03 -16.43
N TRP A 227 -11.05 7.81 -16.09
CA TRP A 227 -11.45 6.93 -14.98
C TRP A 227 -11.00 5.49 -15.19
N ALA A 228 -10.72 4.78 -14.09
CA ALA A 228 -10.73 3.32 -14.09
C ALA A 228 -12.11 2.77 -14.48
N ARG A 229 -12.12 1.65 -15.22
CA ARG A 229 -13.35 1.00 -15.71
C ARG A 229 -14.21 0.50 -14.56
N ASP A 230 -13.59 -0.12 -13.56
CA ASP A 230 -14.32 -0.80 -12.48
C ASP A 230 -14.89 0.18 -11.43
N TYR A 231 -14.32 1.39 -11.35
CA TYR A 231 -14.78 2.42 -10.43
C TYR A 231 -15.77 3.37 -11.09
N GLY A 232 -15.53 3.77 -12.34
CA GLY A 232 -16.37 4.69 -13.10
C GLY A 232 -16.43 6.09 -12.49
N GLU A 233 -17.39 6.89 -12.95
CA GLU A 233 -17.65 8.23 -12.42
C GLU A 233 -18.24 8.14 -11.01
N ARG A 234 -17.40 8.34 -10.00
CA ARG A 234 -17.79 8.41 -8.57
C ARG A 234 -17.52 9.80 -8.01
N PRO A 235 -18.21 10.20 -6.93
CA PRO A 235 -17.88 11.41 -6.22
C PRO A 235 -16.40 11.41 -5.80
N LEU A 236 -15.69 12.48 -6.12
CA LEU A 236 -14.35 12.74 -5.60
C LEU A 236 -14.51 13.28 -4.18
N LEU A 237 -14.07 12.52 -3.18
CA LEU A 237 -14.31 12.88 -1.78
C LEU A 237 -13.28 13.89 -1.29
N VAL A 238 -11.99 13.54 -1.44
CA VAL A 238 -10.86 14.33 -0.96
C VAL A 238 -9.68 14.23 -1.92
N ALA A 239 -8.82 15.25 -1.90
CA ALA A 239 -7.46 15.19 -2.44
C ALA A 239 -6.41 15.34 -1.33
N TYR A 240 -5.21 14.81 -1.56
CA TYR A 240 -4.07 14.96 -0.68
C TYR A 240 -2.82 15.42 -1.45
N ARG A 241 -2.13 16.42 -0.90
CA ARG A 241 -0.84 16.92 -1.40
C ARG A 241 0.15 17.07 -0.26
N ASP A 242 -0.09 18.08 0.55
CA ASP A 242 0.60 18.45 1.78
C ASP A 242 -0.33 18.32 2.99
N ARG A 243 -1.64 18.37 2.73
CA ARG A 243 -2.75 18.22 3.65
C ARG A 243 -3.95 17.67 2.88
N TRP A 244 -5.02 17.37 3.61
CA TRP A 244 -6.31 16.97 3.03
C TRP A 244 -7.08 18.19 2.50
N TYR A 245 -7.69 18.01 1.33
CA TYR A 245 -8.56 18.97 0.66
C TYR A 245 -9.91 18.30 0.38
N PRO A 246 -10.98 18.63 1.11
CA PRO A 246 -12.32 18.16 0.78
C PRO A 246 -12.74 18.68 -0.60
N LEU A 247 -13.20 17.77 -1.47
CA LEU A 247 -13.66 18.09 -2.82
C LEU A 247 -15.19 18.09 -2.86
N ASP A 248 -15.81 17.09 -2.24
CA ASP A 248 -17.26 17.01 -2.04
C ASP A 248 -17.56 16.73 -0.56
N ALA A 249 -17.89 17.78 0.20
CA ALA A 249 -18.19 17.66 1.62
C ALA A 249 -19.47 16.87 1.90
N GLY A 250 -20.46 16.88 0.98
CA GLY A 250 -21.71 16.14 1.13
C GLY A 250 -21.46 14.65 0.99
N ALA A 251 -20.85 14.26 -0.14
CA ALA A 251 -20.48 12.87 -0.38
C ALA A 251 -19.53 12.33 0.69
N LEU A 252 -18.60 13.15 1.19
CA LEU A 252 -17.70 12.75 2.27
C LEU A 252 -18.44 12.45 3.59
N VAL A 253 -19.45 13.25 3.93
CA VAL A 253 -20.28 13.01 5.13
C VAL A 253 -21.10 11.73 4.95
N ASP A 254 -21.74 11.56 3.79
CA ASP A 254 -22.55 10.38 3.49
C ASP A 254 -21.69 9.10 3.57
N HIS A 255 -20.53 9.10 2.93
CA HIS A 255 -19.57 8.01 2.98
C HIS A 255 -19.10 7.69 4.41
N SER A 256 -18.86 8.73 5.22
CA SER A 256 -18.47 8.57 6.63
C SER A 256 -19.59 7.95 7.46
N LEU A 257 -20.84 8.37 7.23
CA LEU A 257 -22.01 7.83 7.92
C LEU A 257 -22.26 6.36 7.54
N GLU A 258 -22.15 6.01 6.27
CA GLU A 258 -22.26 4.63 5.79
C GLU A 258 -21.20 3.73 6.42
N THR A 259 -19.95 4.22 6.50
CA THR A 259 -18.86 3.52 7.16
C THR A 259 -19.20 3.26 8.63
N VAL A 260 -19.64 4.28 9.38
CA VAL A 260 -20.02 4.12 10.80
C VAL A 260 -21.23 3.19 10.97
N ALA A 261 -22.27 3.35 10.15
CA ALA A 261 -23.51 2.58 10.24
C ALA A 261 -23.32 1.10 9.87
N GLY A 262 -22.39 0.79 8.97
CA GLY A 262 -22.02 -0.58 8.60
C GLY A 262 -21.28 -1.38 9.69
N GLY A 263 -21.06 -0.81 10.88
CA GLY A 263 -20.26 -1.44 11.95
C GLY A 263 -18.76 -1.40 11.69
N SER A 264 -18.32 -0.48 10.82
CA SER A 264 -16.97 -0.41 10.27
C SER A 264 -16.06 0.40 11.20
N GLY A 265 -15.56 -0.21 12.28
CA GLY A 265 -14.67 0.42 13.26
C GLY A 265 -13.26 0.79 12.79
N SER A 266 -13.09 1.43 11.64
CA SER A 266 -11.84 2.06 11.22
C SER A 266 -12.15 3.21 10.26
N THR A 267 -12.62 4.32 10.82
CA THR A 267 -12.77 5.61 10.14
C THR A 267 -11.43 6.36 10.03
N SER A 268 -10.30 5.78 10.47
CA SER A 268 -9.10 6.53 10.86
C SER A 268 -7.81 6.20 10.11
N GLN A 269 -7.86 5.56 8.95
CA GLN A 269 -6.63 5.28 8.17
C GLN A 269 -6.41 6.31 7.04
N PHE A 270 -7.50 6.88 6.51
CA PHE A 270 -7.48 8.03 5.61
C PHE A 270 -7.70 9.38 6.33
N PHE A 271 -8.11 9.39 7.61
CA PHE A 271 -8.37 10.60 8.42
C PHE A 271 -7.66 10.57 9.77
#